data_AF-A0A7S2P5B9-F1
#
_entry.id   AF-A0A7S2P5B9-F1
#
_cell.length_a   1.000
_cell.length_b   1.000
_cell.length_c   1.000
_cell.angle_alpha   90.00
_cell.angle_beta   90.00
_cell.angle_gamma   90.00
#
_symmetry.space_group_name_H-M   'P 1'
#
loop_
_entity.id
_entity.type
_entity.pdbx_description
1 polymer ?
#
loop_
_entity_poly.entity_id
_entity_poly.type
_entity_poly.pdbx_seq_one_letter_code
_entity_poly.pdbx_strand_id
1 'polypeptide(L)'
;MADIEYWEETLKEEIEDLSTVLGLVVAQTGSKQKQKFDEADKKLRDANGTKRSYKLEMRVIKNATQRKMYEKQLKDHETKLKALADHLKNLKSSATKDTLLEGADTGRTPEQEGDAMMNEARNTQDKTQTSLDRTKQLVAESKDIGQNTLATLEEQRAQIERIDAHADRTMENLGRADLLIKNFSKRMANDKFIQCCACINISLFIGVILFLIFKNRSDDDGDDSSILSATRLLSLRGSFDREASNADVDEYYEKLLMMTTDVE
;
A
#
# COMPACT_ATOMS: atom_id res chain seq x y z
N MET A 1 12.86 1.83 1.34
CA MET A 1 13.75 1.69 0.15
C MET A 1 14.57 0.42 0.23
N ALA A 2 14.90 -0.10 1.42
CA ALA A 2 15.60 -1.39 1.58
C ALA A 2 14.79 -2.60 1.05
N ASP A 3 13.46 -2.55 1.13
CA ASP A 3 12.63 -3.73 0.81
C ASP A 3 12.63 -4.07 -0.68
N ILE A 4 12.63 -3.06 -1.56
CA ILE A 4 12.62 -3.31 -3.01
C ILE A 4 13.96 -3.86 -3.52
N GLU A 5 15.07 -3.40 -2.94
CA GLU A 5 16.42 -3.85 -3.26
C GLU A 5 16.64 -5.29 -2.81
N TYR A 6 16.13 -5.65 -1.62
CA TYR A 6 16.10 -7.03 -1.14
C TYR A 6 15.39 -7.99 -2.12
N TRP A 7 14.21 -7.61 -2.61
CA TRP A 7 13.47 -8.44 -3.57
C TRP A 7 14.12 -8.49 -4.95
N GLU A 8 14.79 -7.41 -5.38
CA GLU A 8 15.59 -7.42 -6.60
C GLU A 8 16.76 -8.40 -6.50
N GLU A 9 17.53 -8.32 -5.41
CA GLU A 9 18.68 -9.18 -5.16
C GLU A 9 18.25 -10.65 -5.06
N THR A 10 17.20 -10.93 -4.29
CA THR A 10 16.63 -12.29 -4.17
C THR A 10 16.18 -12.82 -5.52
N LEU A 11 15.47 -12.02 -6.32
CA LEU A 11 15.01 -12.43 -7.65
C LEU A 11 16.18 -12.71 -8.60
N LYS A 12 17.25 -11.91 -8.49
CA LYS A 12 18.46 -12.07 -9.29
C LYS A 12 19.20 -13.36 -8.93
N GLU A 13 19.37 -13.62 -7.64
CA GLU A 13 19.99 -14.85 -7.11
C GLU A 13 19.19 -16.09 -7.57
N GLU A 14 17.87 -16.08 -7.42
CA GLU A 14 17.02 -17.21 -7.83
C GLU A 14 17.07 -17.47 -9.35
N ILE A 15 17.21 -16.42 -10.17
CA ILE A 15 17.39 -16.56 -11.63
C ILE A 15 18.74 -17.19 -11.98
N GLU A 16 19.81 -16.79 -11.29
CA GLU A 16 21.16 -17.33 -11.49
C GLU A 16 21.23 -18.80 -11.06
N ASP A 17 20.63 -19.10 -9.92
CA ASP A 17 20.46 -20.44 -9.40
C ASP A 17 19.67 -21.35 -10.36
N LEU A 18 18.55 -20.85 -10.90
CA LEU A 18 17.76 -21.57 -11.88
C LEU A 18 18.57 -21.84 -13.15
N SER A 19 19.31 -20.83 -13.65
CA SER A 19 20.19 -21.00 -14.80
C SER A 19 21.27 -22.06 -14.57
N THR A 20 21.87 -22.09 -13.37
CA THR A 20 22.89 -23.07 -12.98
C THR A 20 22.32 -24.48 -12.91
N VAL A 21 21.18 -24.67 -12.23
CA VAL A 21 20.50 -25.97 -12.15
C VAL A 21 20.12 -26.47 -13.55
N LEU A 22 19.60 -25.59 -14.41
CA LEU A 22 19.21 -25.93 -15.78
C LEU A 22 20.41 -26.35 -16.64
N GLY A 23 21.57 -25.70 -16.47
CA GLY A 23 22.82 -26.11 -17.10
C GLY A 23 23.28 -27.50 -16.65
N LEU A 24 23.11 -27.82 -15.36
CA LEU A 24 23.43 -29.14 -14.81
C LEU A 24 22.45 -30.24 -15.24
N VAL A 25 21.18 -29.89 -15.53
CA VAL A 25 20.16 -30.84 -16.01
C VAL A 25 20.54 -31.42 -17.39
N VAL A 26 21.16 -30.62 -18.25
CA VAL A 26 21.61 -31.07 -19.58
C VAL A 26 22.72 -32.13 -19.47
N ALA A 27 23.56 -32.05 -18.43
CA ALA A 27 24.68 -32.96 -18.23
C ALA A 27 24.29 -34.28 -17.53
N GLN A 28 23.05 -34.43 -17.07
CA GLN A 28 22.60 -35.62 -16.34
C GLN A 28 21.55 -36.40 -17.13
N THR A 29 21.58 -37.74 -17.01
CA THR A 29 20.68 -38.66 -17.70
C THR A 29 19.93 -39.54 -16.69
N GLY A 30 18.70 -39.94 -17.02
CA GLY A 30 17.91 -40.91 -16.24
C GLY A 30 17.27 -40.35 -14.97
N SER A 31 17.31 -41.10 -13.86
CA SER A 31 16.58 -40.76 -12.62
C SER A 31 17.06 -39.46 -11.96
N LYS A 32 18.37 -39.18 -12.04
CA LYS A 32 18.97 -37.94 -11.54
C LYS A 32 18.51 -36.70 -12.33
N GLN A 33 18.26 -36.88 -13.62
CA GLN A 33 17.73 -35.83 -14.50
C GLN A 33 16.31 -35.44 -14.08
N LYS A 34 15.45 -36.42 -13.79
CA LYS A 34 14.08 -36.17 -13.29
C LYS A 34 14.08 -35.41 -11.96
N GLN A 35 14.93 -35.81 -11.01
CA GLN A 35 15.06 -35.09 -9.74
C GLN A 35 15.51 -33.63 -9.93
N LYS A 36 16.42 -33.38 -10.88
CA LYS A 36 16.88 -32.02 -11.20
C LYS A 36 15.84 -31.19 -11.96
N PHE A 37 14.99 -31.82 -12.78
CA PHE A 37 13.82 -31.14 -13.34
C PHE A 37 12.83 -30.69 -12.25
N ASP A 38 12.57 -31.54 -11.26
CA ASP A 38 11.68 -31.19 -10.13
C ASP A 38 12.28 -30.06 -9.28
N GLU A 39 13.60 -30.08 -9.06
CA GLU A 39 14.34 -28.99 -8.38
C GLU A 39 14.25 -27.68 -9.18
N ALA A 40 14.42 -27.73 -10.50
CA ALA A 40 14.31 -26.56 -11.37
C ALA A 40 12.86 -26.03 -11.44
N ASP A 41 11.85 -26.91 -11.46
CA ASP A 41 10.43 -26.55 -11.39
C ASP A 41 10.11 -25.85 -10.05
N LYS A 42 10.72 -26.29 -8.94
CA LYS A 42 10.58 -25.62 -7.63
C LYS A 42 11.20 -24.22 -7.67
N LYS A 43 12.45 -24.08 -8.10
CA LYS A 43 13.13 -22.76 -8.20
C LYS A 43 12.42 -21.79 -9.13
N LEU A 44 11.83 -22.29 -10.23
CA LEU A 44 11.02 -21.47 -11.13
C LEU A 44 9.73 -20.96 -10.47
N ARG A 45 9.11 -21.76 -9.58
CA ARG A 45 7.94 -21.32 -8.80
C ARG A 45 8.33 -20.28 -7.76
N ASP A 46 9.42 -20.51 -7.05
CA ASP A 46 9.95 -19.58 -6.04
C ASP A 46 10.27 -18.22 -6.68
N ALA A 47 11.00 -18.21 -7.80
CA ALA A 47 11.29 -17.01 -8.58
C ALA A 47 10.04 -16.27 -9.11
N ASN A 48 8.98 -17.00 -9.47
CA ASN A 48 7.70 -16.38 -9.84
C ASN A 48 6.97 -15.78 -8.63
N GLY A 49 7.14 -16.34 -7.43
CA GLY A 49 6.67 -15.79 -6.17
C GLY A 49 7.39 -14.49 -5.83
N THR A 50 8.72 -14.51 -5.83
CA THR A 50 9.58 -13.33 -5.62
C THR A 50 9.29 -12.22 -6.62
N LYS A 51 9.06 -12.55 -7.90
CA LYS A 51 8.60 -11.58 -8.92
C LYS A 51 7.31 -10.86 -8.52
N ARG A 52 6.34 -11.56 -7.90
CA ARG A 52 5.07 -10.96 -7.46
C ARG A 52 5.31 -10.01 -6.29
N SER A 53 6.12 -10.41 -5.32
CA SER A 53 6.53 -9.56 -4.19
C SER A 53 7.24 -8.29 -4.67
N TYR A 54 8.18 -8.43 -5.61
CA TYR A 54 8.88 -7.31 -6.22
C TYR A 54 7.93 -6.35 -6.96
N LYS A 55 6.95 -6.88 -7.70
CA LYS A 55 5.88 -6.07 -8.34
C LYS A 55 5.01 -5.33 -7.32
N LEU A 56 4.76 -5.90 -6.14
CA LEU A 56 3.98 -5.27 -5.08
C LEU A 56 4.74 -4.10 -4.45
N GLU A 57 6.00 -4.30 -4.08
CA GLU A 57 6.84 -3.26 -3.49
C GLU A 57 7.07 -2.08 -4.44
N MET A 58 7.15 -2.35 -5.75
CA MET A 58 7.26 -1.29 -6.76
C MET A 58 6.06 -0.32 -6.74
N ARG A 59 4.86 -0.77 -6.34
CA ARG A 59 3.67 0.10 -6.25
C ARG A 59 3.75 1.09 -5.10
N VAL A 60 4.51 0.78 -4.06
CA VAL A 60 4.65 1.60 -2.85
C VAL A 60 5.66 2.75 -3.05
N ILE A 61 6.50 2.69 -4.09
CA ILE A 61 7.50 3.73 -4.39
C ILE A 61 6.83 5.04 -4.78
N LYS A 62 7.12 6.12 -4.03
CA LYS A 62 6.60 7.48 -4.29
C LYS A 62 7.33 8.20 -5.44
N ASN A 63 8.61 7.91 -5.66
CA ASN A 63 9.45 8.54 -6.67
C ASN A 63 9.24 7.91 -8.08
N ALA A 64 8.69 8.67 -9.02
CA ALA A 64 8.36 8.18 -10.36
C ALA A 64 9.59 7.74 -11.19
N THR A 65 10.74 8.41 -11.05
CA THR A 65 11.97 8.06 -11.76
C THR A 65 12.56 6.73 -11.28
N GLN A 66 12.61 6.52 -9.95
CA GLN A 66 13.06 5.25 -9.36
C GLN A 66 12.13 4.11 -9.75
N ARG A 67 10.81 4.33 -9.75
CA ARG A 67 9.83 3.34 -10.20
C ARG A 67 10.09 2.88 -11.64
N LYS A 68 10.35 3.82 -12.57
CA LYS A 68 10.66 3.48 -13.98
C LYS A 68 11.95 2.67 -14.13
N MET A 69 12.96 2.91 -13.28
CA MET A 69 14.20 2.14 -13.29
C MET A 69 13.96 0.68 -12.88
N TYR A 70 13.28 0.47 -11.75
CA TYR A 70 12.94 -0.87 -11.27
C TYR A 70 11.96 -1.60 -12.21
N GLU A 71 11.05 -0.87 -12.87
CA GLU A 71 10.17 -1.43 -13.89
C GLU A 71 10.94 -1.94 -15.11
N LYS A 72 12.00 -1.23 -15.52
CA LYS A 72 12.90 -1.70 -16.58
C LYS A 72 13.64 -2.96 -16.16
N GLN A 73 14.23 -2.97 -14.96
CA GLN A 73 14.94 -4.14 -14.43
C GLN A 73 14.01 -5.36 -14.30
N LEU A 74 12.80 -5.16 -13.78
CA LEU A 74 11.76 -6.18 -13.69
C LEU A 74 11.43 -6.79 -15.07
N LYS A 75 11.35 -5.96 -16.12
CA LYS A 75 11.09 -6.44 -17.48
C LYS A 75 12.23 -7.29 -18.03
N ASP A 76 13.48 -6.92 -17.72
CA ASP A 76 14.66 -7.71 -18.07
C ASP A 76 14.66 -9.07 -17.34
N HIS A 77 14.37 -9.08 -16.04
CA HIS A 77 14.21 -10.31 -15.26
C HIS A 77 13.05 -11.19 -15.74
N GLU A 78 11.91 -10.60 -16.11
CA GLU A 78 10.74 -11.32 -16.64
C GLU A 78 11.06 -11.98 -17.99
N THR A 79 11.85 -11.32 -18.83
CA THR A 79 12.32 -11.90 -20.10
C THR A 79 13.26 -13.09 -19.86
N LYS A 80 14.21 -12.97 -18.92
CA LYS A 80 15.12 -14.05 -18.54
C LYS A 80 14.36 -15.25 -17.96
N LEU A 81 13.42 -15.02 -17.04
CA LEU A 81 12.59 -16.09 -16.45
C LEU A 81 11.77 -16.83 -17.51
N LYS A 82 11.21 -16.10 -18.48
CA LYS A 82 10.45 -16.71 -19.57
C LYS A 82 11.35 -17.59 -20.45
N ALA A 83 12.54 -17.11 -20.82
CA ALA A 83 13.49 -17.90 -21.59
C ALA A 83 13.92 -19.18 -20.84
N LEU A 84 14.18 -19.10 -19.53
CA LEU A 84 14.52 -20.25 -18.70
C LEU A 84 13.36 -21.25 -18.57
N ALA A 85 12.13 -20.76 -18.42
CA ALA A 85 10.92 -21.59 -18.37
C ALA A 85 10.71 -22.35 -19.70
N ASP A 86 10.90 -21.67 -20.84
CA ASP A 86 10.79 -22.29 -22.16
C ASP A 86 11.89 -23.33 -22.37
N HIS A 87 13.13 -23.06 -21.93
CA HIS A 87 14.23 -24.01 -22.00
C HIS A 87 13.99 -25.25 -21.14
N LEU A 88 13.44 -25.09 -19.92
CA LEU A 88 13.02 -26.21 -19.05
C LEU A 88 11.96 -27.08 -19.71
N LYS A 89 10.94 -26.45 -20.31
CA LYS A 89 9.87 -27.17 -21.02
C LYS A 89 10.39 -27.96 -22.22
N ASN A 90 11.27 -27.36 -23.01
CA ASN A 90 11.87 -28.00 -24.17
C ASN A 90 12.71 -29.22 -23.76
N LEU A 91 13.57 -29.08 -22.74
CA LEU A 91 14.38 -30.18 -22.21
C LEU A 91 13.52 -31.35 -21.69
N LYS A 92 12.43 -31.05 -20.96
CA LYS A 92 11.49 -32.07 -20.45
C LYS A 92 10.78 -32.83 -21.57
N SER A 93 10.39 -32.13 -22.63
CA SER A 93 9.75 -32.74 -23.80
C SER A 93 10.72 -33.64 -24.59
N SER A 94 11.99 -33.24 -24.71
CA SER A 94 13.04 -34.03 -25.37
C SER A 94 13.34 -35.31 -24.60
N ALA A 95 13.47 -35.22 -23.26
CA ALA A 95 13.73 -36.37 -22.41
C ALA A 95 12.61 -37.43 -22.47
N THR A 96 11.35 -36.98 -22.56
CA THR A 96 10.19 -37.89 -22.66
C THR A 96 10.14 -38.60 -24.00
N LYS A 97 10.50 -37.91 -25.10
CA LYS A 97 10.49 -38.48 -26.45
C LYS A 97 11.54 -39.58 -26.61
N ASP A 98 12.71 -39.42 -25.99
CA ASP A 98 13.81 -40.38 -26.02
C ASP A 98 13.40 -41.72 -25.36
N THR A 99 12.75 -41.65 -24.19
CA THR A 99 12.27 -42.85 -23.47
C THR A 99 11.18 -43.64 -24.20
N LEU A 100 10.43 -43.02 -25.12
CA LEU A 100 9.37 -43.68 -25.88
C LEU A 100 9.91 -44.43 -27.11
N LEU A 101 11.07 -44.03 -27.63
CA LEU A 101 11.68 -44.66 -28.80
C LEU A 101 12.51 -45.90 -28.44
N GLU A 102 13.02 -45.98 -27.21
CA GLU A 102 13.83 -47.10 -26.72
C GLU A 102 13.03 -48.40 -26.49
N GLY A 103 11.70 -48.32 -26.41
CA GLY A 103 10.82 -49.48 -26.16
C GLY A 103 10.37 -50.27 -27.39
N ALA A 104 10.68 -49.83 -28.61
CA ALA A 104 10.11 -50.37 -29.86
C ALA A 104 10.98 -51.44 -30.55
N ASP A 105 12.22 -51.69 -30.08
CA ASP A 105 13.16 -52.61 -30.73
C ASP A 105 13.30 -53.92 -29.94
N THR A 106 12.27 -54.77 -29.95
CA THR A 106 12.41 -56.15 -29.47
C THR A 106 11.93 -57.13 -30.53
N GLY A 107 12.87 -57.67 -31.31
CA GLY A 107 12.61 -58.67 -32.35
C GLY A 107 11.97 -59.94 -31.80
N ARG A 108 10.65 -60.08 -31.97
CA ARG A 108 9.86 -61.27 -31.66
C ARG A 108 9.21 -61.84 -32.92
N THR A 109 8.83 -63.11 -32.86
CA THR A 109 8.25 -63.90 -33.96
C THR A 109 6.73 -63.66 -34.10
N PRO A 110 6.17 -63.71 -35.33
CA PRO A 110 4.81 -63.23 -35.64
C PRO A 110 3.67 -63.97 -34.93
N GLU A 111 3.76 -65.29 -34.69
CA GLU A 111 2.70 -66.01 -33.95
C GLU A 111 2.69 -65.75 -32.43
N GLN A 112 3.86 -65.53 -31.82
CA GLN A 112 3.94 -65.14 -30.39
C GLN A 112 3.61 -63.66 -30.20
N GLU A 113 3.85 -62.85 -31.22
CA GLU A 113 3.51 -61.43 -31.28
C GLU A 113 1.99 -61.23 -31.31
N GLY A 114 1.23 -62.04 -32.06
CA GLY A 114 -0.23 -61.90 -32.14
C GLY A 114 -0.97 -62.12 -30.81
N ASP A 115 -0.64 -63.19 -30.08
CA ASP A 115 -1.31 -63.54 -28.82
C ASP A 115 -0.83 -62.66 -27.65
N ALA A 116 0.45 -62.27 -27.65
CA ALA A 116 0.98 -61.26 -26.73
C ALA A 116 0.36 -59.87 -26.99
N MET A 117 0.24 -59.46 -28.26
CA MET A 117 -0.37 -58.20 -28.66
C MET A 117 -1.85 -58.14 -28.29
N MET A 118 -2.58 -59.25 -28.42
CA MET A 118 -4.01 -59.27 -28.07
C MET A 118 -4.25 -59.22 -26.55
N ASN A 119 -3.40 -59.88 -25.75
CA ASN A 119 -3.42 -59.74 -24.30
C ASN A 119 -2.98 -58.34 -23.84
N GLU A 120 -1.98 -57.76 -24.50
CA GLU A 120 -1.52 -56.40 -24.22
C GLU A 120 -2.57 -55.35 -24.63
N ALA A 121 -3.27 -55.57 -25.74
CA ALA A 121 -4.40 -54.74 -26.17
C ALA A 121 -5.55 -54.77 -25.16
N ARG A 122 -5.92 -55.95 -24.64
CA ARG A 122 -6.94 -56.09 -23.59
C ARG A 122 -6.53 -55.39 -22.29
N ASN A 123 -5.28 -55.58 -21.86
CA ASN A 123 -4.75 -54.94 -20.66
C ASN A 123 -4.68 -53.40 -20.83
N THR A 124 -4.33 -52.93 -22.02
CA THR A 124 -4.34 -51.50 -22.37
C THR A 124 -5.76 -50.95 -22.38
N GLN A 125 -6.74 -51.71 -22.88
CA GLN A 125 -8.14 -51.33 -22.87
C GLN A 125 -8.71 -51.24 -21.46
N ASP A 126 -8.42 -52.20 -20.57
CA ASP A 126 -8.86 -52.16 -19.16
C ASP A 126 -8.24 -50.97 -18.41
N LYS A 127 -6.96 -50.70 -18.64
CA LYS A 127 -6.29 -49.50 -18.11
C LYS A 127 -6.91 -48.21 -18.65
N THR A 128 -7.28 -48.20 -19.94
CA THR A 128 -7.94 -47.06 -20.58
C THR A 128 -9.33 -46.84 -20.01
N GLN A 129 -10.11 -47.90 -19.80
CA GLN A 129 -11.44 -47.84 -19.18
C GLN A 129 -11.35 -47.28 -17.76
N THR A 130 -10.43 -47.81 -16.95
CA THR A 130 -10.17 -47.30 -15.59
C THR A 130 -9.76 -45.83 -15.60
N SER A 131 -8.91 -45.43 -16.56
CA SER A 131 -8.47 -44.04 -16.71
C SER A 131 -9.61 -43.11 -17.16
N LEU A 132 -10.51 -43.59 -18.02
CA LEU A 132 -11.70 -42.87 -18.45
C LEU A 132 -12.67 -42.66 -17.29
N ASP A 133 -12.91 -43.68 -16.47
CA ASP A 133 -13.82 -43.55 -15.33
C ASP A 133 -13.23 -42.61 -14.25
N ARG A 134 -11.92 -42.64 -14.05
CA ARG A 134 -11.23 -41.62 -13.22
C ARG A 134 -11.34 -40.21 -13.81
N THR A 135 -11.23 -40.08 -15.13
CA THR A 135 -11.36 -38.78 -15.80
C THR A 135 -12.78 -38.24 -15.69
N LYS A 136 -13.81 -39.09 -15.82
CA LYS A 136 -15.20 -38.71 -15.58
C LYS A 136 -15.41 -38.20 -14.15
N GLN A 137 -14.85 -38.90 -13.15
CA GLN A 137 -14.92 -38.45 -11.76
C GLN A 137 -14.23 -37.10 -11.57
N LEU A 138 -13.03 -36.92 -12.13
CA LEU A 138 -12.29 -35.67 -12.04
C LEU A 138 -13.00 -34.51 -12.75
N VAL A 139 -13.66 -34.77 -13.89
CA VAL A 139 -14.48 -33.76 -14.58
C VAL A 139 -15.70 -33.38 -13.74
N ALA A 140 -16.35 -34.34 -13.08
CA ALA A 140 -17.47 -34.06 -12.19
C ALA A 140 -17.03 -33.22 -10.98
N GLU A 141 -15.91 -33.57 -10.35
CA GLU A 141 -15.31 -32.80 -9.26
C GLU A 141 -14.88 -31.40 -9.74
N SER A 142 -14.26 -31.30 -10.91
CA SER A 142 -13.87 -30.02 -11.50
C SER A 142 -15.08 -29.14 -11.84
N LYS A 143 -16.23 -29.72 -12.20
CA LYS A 143 -17.47 -28.97 -12.41
C LYS A 143 -17.97 -28.39 -11.09
N ASP A 144 -17.92 -29.16 -10.01
CA ASP A 144 -18.35 -28.73 -8.68
C ASP A 144 -17.45 -27.60 -8.15
N ILE A 145 -16.12 -27.77 -8.23
CA ILE A 145 -15.15 -26.72 -7.89
C ILE A 145 -15.36 -25.48 -8.77
N GLY A 146 -15.63 -25.66 -10.06
CA GLY A 146 -15.91 -24.57 -10.99
C GLY A 146 -17.16 -23.78 -10.61
N GLN A 147 -18.23 -24.46 -10.20
CA GLN A 147 -19.45 -23.81 -9.70
C GLN A 147 -19.20 -23.04 -8.41
N ASN A 148 -18.47 -23.63 -7.46
CA ASN A 148 -18.14 -22.96 -6.20
C ASN A 148 -17.21 -21.75 -6.41
N THR A 149 -16.27 -21.87 -7.35
CA THR A 149 -15.39 -20.76 -7.76
C THR A 149 -16.20 -19.63 -8.39
N LEU A 150 -17.18 -19.94 -9.24
CA LEU A 150 -18.06 -18.93 -9.84
C LEU A 150 -18.85 -18.17 -8.77
N ALA A 151 -19.44 -18.88 -7.81
CA ALA A 151 -20.15 -18.28 -6.69
C ALA A 151 -19.23 -17.38 -5.84
N THR A 152 -18.01 -17.84 -5.55
CA THR A 152 -17.01 -17.06 -4.82
C THR A 152 -16.59 -15.80 -5.58
N LEU A 153 -16.43 -15.87 -6.91
CA LEU A 153 -16.09 -14.72 -7.75
C LEU A 153 -17.21 -13.68 -7.78
N GLU A 154 -18.48 -14.11 -7.79
CA GLU A 154 -19.62 -13.21 -7.66
C GLU A 154 -19.64 -12.50 -6.30
N GLU A 155 -19.37 -13.22 -5.21
CA GLU A 155 -19.24 -12.63 -3.87
C GLU A 155 -18.07 -11.63 -3.80
N GLN A 156 -16.91 -12.00 -4.33
CA GLN A 156 -15.75 -11.10 -4.40
C GLN A 156 -16.03 -9.86 -5.24
N ARG A 157 -16.77 -9.98 -6.35
CA ARG A 157 -17.20 -8.84 -7.16
C ARG A 157 -18.08 -7.89 -6.35
N ALA A 158 -19.06 -8.43 -5.61
CA ALA A 158 -19.90 -7.62 -4.73
C ALA A 158 -19.09 -6.96 -3.59
N GLN A 159 -18.05 -7.62 -3.08
CA GLN A 159 -17.15 -7.04 -2.08
C GLN A 159 -16.33 -5.89 -2.66
N ILE A 160 -15.82 -6.01 -3.89
CA ILE A 160 -15.10 -4.93 -4.58
C ILE A 160 -16.00 -3.71 -4.74
N GLU A 161 -17.25 -3.90 -5.15
CA GLU A 161 -18.23 -2.81 -5.28
C GLU A 161 -18.48 -2.09 -3.94
N ARG A 162 -18.55 -2.85 -2.83
CA ARG A 162 -18.65 -2.26 -1.49
C ARG A 162 -17.38 -1.50 -1.11
N ILE A 163 -16.20 -2.03 -1.40
CA ILE A 163 -14.92 -1.35 -1.12
C ILE A 163 -14.83 -0.04 -1.88
N ASP A 164 -15.27 -0.01 -3.14
CA ASP A 164 -15.30 1.20 -3.96
C ASP A 164 -16.20 2.27 -3.32
N ALA A 165 -17.41 1.88 -2.89
CA ALA A 165 -18.31 2.77 -2.17
C ALA A 165 -17.73 3.28 -0.83
N HIS A 166 -16.95 2.45 -0.12
CA HIS A 166 -16.26 2.87 1.10
C HIS A 166 -15.05 3.79 0.82
N ALA A 167 -14.35 3.59 -0.30
CA ALA A 167 -13.25 4.44 -0.73
C ALA A 167 -13.75 5.84 -1.08
N ASP A 168 -14.85 5.94 -1.84
CA ASP A 168 -15.49 7.22 -2.18
C ASP A 168 -15.92 8.00 -0.93
N ARG A 169 -16.57 7.33 0.03
CA ARG A 169 -16.93 7.93 1.33
C ARG A 169 -15.71 8.40 2.11
N THR A 170 -14.61 7.64 2.04
CA THR A 170 -13.37 8.01 2.73
C THR A 170 -12.74 9.24 2.08
N MET A 171 -12.77 9.36 0.75
CA MET A 171 -12.32 10.56 0.05
C MET A 171 -13.18 11.78 0.39
N GLU A 172 -14.49 11.62 0.47
CA GLU A 172 -15.40 12.69 0.89
C GLU A 172 -15.07 13.15 2.33
N ASN A 173 -14.90 12.21 3.25
CA ASN A 173 -14.53 12.51 4.64
C ASN A 173 -13.15 13.18 4.74
N LEU A 174 -12.19 12.80 3.90
CA LEU A 174 -10.88 13.45 3.84
C LEU A 174 -10.99 14.90 3.36
N GLY A 175 -11.83 15.17 2.35
CA GLY A 175 -12.12 16.53 1.88
C GLY A 175 -12.77 17.39 2.96
N ARG A 176 -13.71 16.80 3.72
CA ARG A 176 -14.33 17.48 4.88
C ARG A 176 -13.33 17.73 6.00
N ALA A 177 -12.43 16.79 6.27
CA ALA A 177 -11.35 16.97 7.24
C ALA A 177 -10.38 18.09 6.82
N ASP A 178 -10.02 18.20 5.55
CA ASP A 178 -9.18 19.29 5.03
C ASP A 178 -9.85 20.67 5.19
N LEU A 179 -11.16 20.75 4.92
CA LEU A 179 -11.96 21.96 5.16
C LEU A 179 -11.97 22.35 6.65
N LEU A 180 -12.13 21.38 7.55
CA LEU A 180 -12.06 21.61 8.99
C LEU A 180 -10.68 22.07 9.41
N ILE A 181 -9.61 21.44 8.94
CA ILE A 181 -8.22 21.83 9.24
C ILE A 181 -7.92 23.24 8.72
N LYS A 182 -8.36 23.59 7.51
CA LYS A 182 -8.23 24.95 6.97
C LYS A 182 -8.93 25.99 7.86
N ASN A 183 -10.13 25.68 8.34
CA ASN A 183 -10.85 26.55 9.26
C ASN A 183 -10.15 26.67 10.62
N PHE A 184 -9.64 25.57 11.18
CA PHE A 184 -8.83 25.59 12.40
C PHE A 184 -7.54 26.39 12.21
N SER A 185 -6.83 26.19 11.11
CA SER A 185 -5.60 26.92 10.76
C SER A 185 -5.87 28.43 10.67
N LYS A 186 -6.97 28.83 10.02
CA LYS A 186 -7.38 30.25 9.93
C LYS A 186 -7.68 30.85 11.31
N ARG A 187 -8.40 30.12 12.16
CA ARG A 187 -8.70 30.56 13.54
C ARG A 187 -7.43 30.67 14.39
N MET A 188 -6.53 29.70 14.27
CA MET A 188 -5.25 29.71 14.99
C MET A 188 -4.34 30.85 14.52
N ALA A 189 -4.32 31.15 13.21
CA ALA A 189 -3.60 32.29 12.68
C ALA A 189 -4.15 33.62 13.22
N ASN A 190 -5.48 33.77 13.29
CA ASN A 190 -6.10 34.95 13.90
C ASN A 190 -5.78 35.08 15.39
N ASP A 191 -5.82 33.98 16.15
CA ASP A 191 -5.45 33.97 17.57
C ASP A 191 -4.00 34.47 17.76
N LYS A 192 -3.05 33.96 16.97
CA LYS A 192 -1.66 34.39 17.02
C LYS A 192 -1.44 35.82 16.54
N PHE A 193 -2.22 36.29 15.57
CA PHE A 193 -2.17 37.67 15.12
C PHE A 193 -2.65 38.63 16.22
N ILE A 194 -3.79 38.34 16.85
CA ILE A 194 -4.35 39.14 17.95
C ILE A 194 -3.37 39.16 19.13
N GLN A 195 -2.81 38.01 19.50
CA GLN A 195 -1.81 37.90 20.56
C GLN A 195 -0.56 38.77 20.26
N CYS A 196 -0.09 38.78 19.01
CA CYS A 196 1.04 39.61 18.58
C CYS A 196 0.72 41.11 18.72
N CYS A 197 -0.43 41.56 18.22
CA CYS A 197 -0.87 42.95 18.35
C CYS A 197 -0.99 43.38 19.82
N ALA A 198 -1.52 42.51 20.70
CA ALA A 198 -1.62 42.79 22.12
C ALA A 198 -0.24 42.96 22.79
N CYS A 199 0.71 42.06 22.48
CA CYS A 199 2.08 42.17 23.00
C CYS A 199 2.77 43.48 22.57
N ILE A 200 2.61 43.89 21.30
CA ILE A 200 3.18 45.16 20.79
C ILE A 200 2.61 46.35 21.56
N ASN A 201 1.28 46.39 21.78
CA ASN A 201 0.64 47.48 22.52
C ASN A 201 1.16 47.56 23.97
N ILE A 202 1.26 46.43 24.68
CA ILE A 202 1.78 46.40 26.04
C ILE A 202 3.23 46.89 26.09
N SER A 203 4.08 46.45 25.16
CA SER A 203 5.48 46.87 25.09
C SER A 203 5.61 48.37 24.81
N LEU A 204 4.71 48.94 23.99
CA LEU A 204 4.65 50.38 23.73
C LEU A 204 4.26 51.17 24.99
N PHE A 205 3.25 50.72 25.74
CA PHE A 205 2.88 51.35 27.01
C PHE A 205 4.03 51.39 28.01
N ILE A 206 4.76 50.27 28.17
CA ILE A 206 5.93 50.21 29.04
C ILE A 206 7.02 51.18 28.55
N GLY A 207 7.26 51.22 27.24
CA GLY A 207 8.22 52.15 26.65
C GLY A 207 7.90 53.62 26.93
N VAL A 208 6.63 54.02 26.81
CA VAL A 208 6.20 55.40 27.10
C VAL A 208 6.37 55.74 28.58
N ILE A 209 6.01 54.83 29.49
CA ILE A 209 6.18 55.03 30.94
C ILE A 209 7.66 55.21 31.27
N LEU A 210 8.53 54.35 30.74
CA LEU A 210 9.98 54.45 30.94
C LEU A 210 10.54 55.75 30.36
N PHE A 211 10.09 56.16 29.17
CA PHE A 211 10.51 57.43 28.56
C PHE A 211 10.11 58.64 29.42
N LEU A 212 8.90 58.65 29.98
CA LEU A 212 8.45 59.71 30.89
C LEU A 212 9.28 59.74 32.18
N ILE A 213 9.56 58.58 32.80
CA ILE A 213 10.39 58.51 34.01
C ILE A 213 11.82 58.98 33.72
N PHE A 214 12.43 58.50 32.63
CA PHE A 214 13.79 58.90 32.27
C PHE A 214 13.87 60.38 31.92
N LYS A 215 12.88 60.93 31.20
CA LYS A 215 12.83 62.34 30.89
C LYS A 215 12.62 63.20 32.15
N ASN A 216 11.72 62.81 33.05
CA ASN A 216 11.57 63.49 34.34
C ASN A 216 12.85 63.41 35.18
N ARG A 217 13.63 62.34 35.09
CA ARG A 217 14.90 62.19 35.81
C ARG A 217 16.05 62.99 35.19
N SER A 218 15.95 63.34 33.90
CA SER A 218 16.89 64.25 33.22
C SER A 218 16.53 65.73 33.43
N ASP A 219 15.28 66.03 33.81
CA ASP A 219 14.81 67.38 34.17
C ASP A 219 14.91 67.65 35.70
N ASP A 220 15.32 66.66 36.51
CA ASP A 220 15.48 66.77 37.98
C ASP A 220 16.90 67.25 38.35
N ASP A 221 17.25 68.43 37.85
CA ASP A 221 18.38 69.23 38.32
C ASP A 221 17.86 70.68 38.48
N GLY A 222 16.94 70.88 39.43
CA GLY A 222 16.54 72.22 39.89
C GLY A 222 15.05 72.43 40.22
N ASP A 223 14.83 72.77 41.48
CA ASP A 223 13.66 73.46 42.07
C ASP A 223 12.39 72.67 42.41
N ASP A 224 12.32 72.33 43.71
CA ASP A 224 11.12 72.14 44.52
C ASP A 224 10.13 73.32 44.38
N SER A 225 9.08 73.22 43.57
CA SER A 225 7.83 74.00 43.77
C SER A 225 6.62 73.60 42.89
N SER A 226 6.43 72.32 42.52
CA SER A 226 5.25 71.95 41.72
C SER A 226 4.57 70.62 42.06
N ILE A 227 4.55 70.22 43.35
CA ILE A 227 3.69 69.12 43.84
C ILE A 227 2.22 69.58 44.03
N LEU A 228 1.69 70.41 43.12
CA LEU A 228 0.30 70.91 43.19
C LEU A 228 -0.44 70.96 41.85
N SER A 229 0.21 70.64 40.74
CA SER A 229 -0.43 70.59 39.41
C SER A 229 -0.69 69.16 38.90
N ALA A 230 0.13 68.18 39.28
CA ALA A 230 -0.02 66.79 38.81
C ALA A 230 -1.24 66.06 39.42
N THR A 231 -1.66 66.43 40.62
CA THR A 231 -2.83 65.83 41.29
C THR A 231 -4.17 66.23 40.65
N ARG A 232 -4.22 67.32 39.87
CA ARG A 232 -5.44 67.75 39.16
C ARG A 232 -5.67 67.08 37.80
N LEU A 233 -4.67 66.41 37.22
CA LEU A 233 -4.85 65.67 35.96
C LEU A 233 -5.23 64.20 36.18
N LEU A 234 -5.16 63.69 37.42
CA LEU A 234 -5.57 62.34 37.79
C LEU A 234 -7.04 62.23 38.23
N SER A 235 -7.79 63.34 38.30
CA SER A 235 -9.23 63.35 38.57
C SER A 235 -10.09 63.41 37.30
N LEU A 236 -9.52 63.20 36.11
CA LEU A 236 -10.28 62.98 34.88
C LEU A 236 -10.22 61.51 34.47
N ARG A 237 -10.54 60.63 35.43
CA ARG A 237 -10.77 59.20 35.20
C ARG A 237 -12.06 58.80 35.90
N GLY A 238 -13.09 58.51 35.11
CA GLY A 238 -14.24 57.74 35.59
C GLY A 238 -15.62 58.23 35.17
N SER A 239 -15.86 58.50 33.89
CA SER A 239 -17.19 58.38 33.31
C SER A 239 -17.06 57.75 31.92
N PHE A 240 -16.63 56.49 31.92
CA PHE A 240 -16.78 55.63 30.75
C PHE A 240 -17.90 54.67 31.13
N ASP A 241 -19.03 54.81 30.45
CA ASP A 241 -20.26 54.06 30.66
C ASP A 241 -19.96 52.57 30.82
N ARG A 242 -20.16 52.09 32.04
CA ARG A 242 -20.21 50.67 32.38
C ARG A 242 -21.65 50.20 32.29
N GLU A 243 -22.30 50.51 31.17
CA GLU A 243 -23.70 50.15 30.91
C GLU A 243 -23.93 49.54 29.52
N ALA A 244 -22.92 49.54 28.63
CA ALA A 244 -23.06 48.97 27.29
C ALA A 244 -22.49 47.55 27.12
N SER A 245 -21.78 46.99 28.10
CA SER A 245 -21.16 45.65 27.99
C SER A 245 -21.94 44.52 28.66
N ASN A 246 -22.93 44.83 29.51
CA ASN A 246 -23.73 43.81 30.20
C ASN A 246 -25.06 43.53 29.49
N ALA A 247 -25.58 44.46 28.69
CA ALA A 247 -26.83 44.24 27.93
C ALA A 247 -26.65 43.19 26.83
N ASP A 248 -25.51 43.18 26.14
CA ASP A 248 -25.23 42.25 25.03
C ASP A 248 -24.85 40.85 25.53
N VAL A 249 -24.33 40.75 26.77
CA VAL A 249 -23.99 39.46 27.38
C VAL A 249 -25.25 38.76 27.92
N ASP A 250 -26.18 39.50 28.52
CA ASP A 250 -27.45 38.92 29.01
C ASP A 250 -28.37 38.50 27.85
N GLU A 251 -28.38 39.22 26.72
CA GLU A 251 -29.14 38.84 25.52
C GLU A 251 -28.62 37.52 24.89
N TYR A 252 -27.31 37.25 24.98
CA TYR A 252 -26.75 35.98 24.51
C TYR A 252 -27.06 34.79 25.43
N TYR A 253 -27.20 35.00 26.74
CA TYR A 253 -27.58 33.93 27.67
C TYR A 253 -29.07 33.59 27.61
N GLU A 254 -29.97 34.57 27.45
CA GLU A 254 -31.40 34.28 27.24
C GLU A 254 -31.65 33.53 25.92
N LYS A 255 -30.95 33.89 24.84
CA LYS A 255 -31.12 33.26 23.53
C LYS A 255 -30.60 31.81 23.51
N LEU A 256 -29.58 31.50 24.31
CA LEU A 256 -29.07 30.14 24.51
C LEU A 256 -30.01 29.29 25.39
N LEU A 257 -30.71 29.90 26.34
CA LEU A 257 -31.65 29.21 27.24
C LEU A 257 -32.99 28.90 26.55
N MET A 258 -33.49 29.79 25.68
CA MET A 258 -34.69 29.49 24.89
C MET A 258 -34.46 28.44 23.79
N MET A 259 -33.23 28.30 23.28
CA MET A 259 -32.93 27.35 22.21
C MET A 259 -32.77 25.90 22.71
N THR A 260 -32.67 25.69 24.03
CA THR A 260 -32.61 24.36 24.65
C THR A 260 -33.94 23.86 25.21
N THR A 261 -34.99 24.70 25.21
CA THR A 261 -36.32 24.32 25.73
C THR A 261 -37.30 23.82 24.66
N ASP A 262 -36.95 23.87 23.38
CA ASP A 262 -37.77 23.38 22.25
C ASP A 262 -37.33 21.99 21.72
N VAL A 263 -36.65 21.19 22.55
CA VAL A 263 -36.32 19.79 22.23
C VAL A 263 -37.01 18.86 23.25
N GLU A 264 -38.33 18.80 23.16
CA GLU A 264 -39.18 17.65 23.53
C GLU A 264 -40.33 17.53 22.53
#